data_AF-A0A949IHN3-F1
#
_entry.id   AF-A0A949IHN3-F1
#
_cell.length_a   1.000
_cell.length_b   1.000
_cell.length_c   1.000
_cell.angle_alpha   90.00
_cell.angle_beta   90.00
_cell.angle_gamma   90.00
#
_symmetry.space_group_name_H-M   'P 1'
#
loop_
_entity.id
_entity.type
_entity.pdbx_description
1 polymer ?
#
loop_
_entity_poly.entity_id
_entity_poly.type
_entity_poly.pdbx_seq_one_letter_code
_entity_poly.pdbx_strand_id
1 'polypeptide(L)'
;MSAISICIVIGTGPAQAEEHYEVNGKSVTAAVYQAGKILNDSVGLLQTNRNQEAVDMLLQAEQMAPDLAGVHLNLGLGLAKLGRSQEAVKELETARALDPNMPNVLLTLGGIYQSQGQVNNAINTYSDFVARFPQHKDAAKVQALVTGLKKEVADGVIHPEMMNANGTPSDNYLGELGSRAKRWPANKLPIKVCIRPGDNVPGYKPKYLAILQQAFNAWQEASQGNLSFTLVADPAQADLDCSFTNDPSGFRNQAEAGETNLFANSKGPVKGTIQILTVPLVAELPLTDNRIRFICLHEVGHAIGFGGHTSNPQDVMFYSSSVSDAFPHLSPRDANTVRMLYAQ
;
A
#
# COMPACT_ATOMS: atom_id res chain seq x y z
N MET A 1 24.38 -17.17 16.32
CA MET A 1 24.25 -18.58 16.74
C MET A 1 24.18 -18.58 18.26
N SER A 2 22.97 -18.59 18.82
CA SER A 2 22.80 -18.78 20.26
C SER A 2 22.64 -20.28 20.51
N ALA A 3 23.38 -20.80 21.49
CA ALA A 3 23.43 -22.23 21.78
C ALA A 3 22.03 -22.77 22.13
N ILE A 4 21.67 -23.90 21.50
CA ILE A 4 20.44 -24.66 21.79
C ILE A 4 20.78 -25.61 22.93
N SER A 5 20.16 -25.42 24.11
CA SER A 5 20.19 -26.41 25.19
C SER A 5 18.85 -27.14 25.22
N ILE A 6 18.87 -28.45 25.02
CA ILE A 6 17.70 -29.32 25.20
C ILE A 6 17.63 -29.64 26.69
N CYS A 7 16.57 -29.22 27.37
CA CYS A 7 16.32 -29.60 28.76
C CYS A 7 15.12 -30.54 28.80
N ILE A 8 15.37 -31.84 28.93
CA ILE A 8 14.30 -32.83 29.08
C ILE A 8 13.92 -32.86 30.56
N VAL A 9 12.77 -32.28 30.91
CA VAL A 9 12.18 -32.42 32.25
C VAL A 9 11.33 -33.69 32.27
N ILE A 10 11.87 -34.76 32.86
CA ILE A 10 11.16 -36.05 32.96
C ILE A 10 10.29 -36.01 34.22
N GLY A 11 8.98 -35.74 34.05
CA GLY A 11 8.01 -35.85 35.14
C GLY A 11 7.76 -37.32 35.52
N THR A 12 7.74 -37.63 36.82
CA THR A 12 7.65 -39.00 37.36
C THR A 12 6.21 -39.56 37.43
N GLY A 13 5.38 -39.30 36.44
CA GLY A 13 4.00 -39.81 36.35
C GLY A 13 3.61 -40.24 34.93
N PRO A 14 2.50 -40.99 34.74
CA PRO A 14 2.10 -41.53 33.43
C PRO A 14 1.57 -40.49 32.43
N ALA A 15 1.79 -39.20 32.68
CA ALA A 15 1.59 -38.13 31.69
C ALA A 15 2.81 -38.10 30.77
N GLN A 16 2.59 -38.10 29.45
CA GLN A 16 3.64 -37.99 28.44
C GLN A 16 4.65 -36.91 28.84
N ALA A 17 5.94 -37.24 28.88
CA ALA A 17 6.99 -36.26 29.08
C ALA A 17 6.90 -35.22 27.94
N GLU A 18 6.50 -33.99 28.25
CA GLU A 18 6.50 -32.90 27.27
C GLU A 18 7.95 -32.42 27.08
N GLU A 19 8.43 -32.49 25.84
CA GLU A 19 9.73 -31.93 25.49
C GLU A 19 9.69 -30.40 25.57
N HIS A 20 10.68 -29.84 26.26
CA HIS A 20 10.87 -28.40 26.37
C HIS A 20 12.16 -27.94 25.70
N TYR A 21 12.08 -26.77 25.07
CA TYR A 21 13.16 -26.12 24.33
C TYR A 21 13.46 -24.77 24.96
N GLU A 22 14.71 -24.35 24.93
CA GLU A 22 15.09 -23.01 25.41
C GLU A 22 15.15 -22.02 24.24
N VAL A 23 14.31 -20.99 24.26
CA VAL A 23 14.28 -19.91 23.26
C VAL A 23 14.42 -18.58 24.00
N ASN A 24 15.50 -17.84 23.72
CA ASN A 24 15.81 -16.56 24.36
C ASN A 24 15.79 -16.63 25.91
N GLY A 25 16.31 -17.72 26.49
CA GLY A 25 16.34 -17.93 27.94
C GLY A 25 15.00 -18.33 28.56
N LYS A 26 13.98 -18.62 27.76
CA LYS A 26 12.67 -19.11 28.22
C LYS A 26 12.44 -20.55 27.76
N SER A 27 11.98 -21.39 28.68
CA SER A 27 11.51 -22.73 28.36
C SER A 27 10.17 -22.66 27.63
N VAL A 28 10.06 -23.33 26.49
CA VAL A 28 8.84 -23.42 25.67
C VAL A 28 8.56 -24.88 25.34
N THR A 29 7.29 -25.24 25.09
CA THR A 29 6.93 -26.59 24.67
C THR A 29 7.45 -26.88 23.26
N ALA A 30 7.57 -28.17 22.92
CA ALA A 30 7.86 -28.61 21.55
C ALA A 30 6.92 -27.99 20.51
N ALA A 31 5.62 -27.89 20.82
CA ALA A 31 4.63 -27.30 19.92
C ALA A 31 4.91 -25.82 19.63
N VAL A 32 5.21 -25.03 20.67
CA VAL A 32 5.56 -23.60 20.52
C VAL A 32 6.88 -23.44 19.76
N TYR A 33 7.87 -24.31 20.02
CA TYR A 33 9.12 -24.29 19.28
C TYR A 33 8.94 -24.57 17.78
N GLN A 34 8.15 -25.60 17.42
CA GLN A 34 7.87 -25.91 16.02
C GLN A 34 7.03 -24.81 15.35
N ALA A 35 6.02 -24.25 16.04
CA ALA A 35 5.26 -23.10 15.55
C ALA A 35 6.17 -21.90 15.26
N GLY A 36 7.15 -21.64 16.13
CA GLY A 36 8.16 -20.60 15.92
C GLY A 36 9.04 -20.83 14.68
N LYS A 37 9.34 -22.08 14.33
CA LYS A 37 10.05 -22.40 13.07
C LYS A 37 9.18 -22.13 11.85
N ILE A 38 7.94 -22.62 11.86
CA ILE A 38 6.97 -22.39 10.77
C ILE A 38 6.77 -20.89 10.57
N LEU A 39 6.64 -20.13 11.66
CA LEU A 39 6.57 -18.68 11.64
C LEU A 39 7.77 -18.07 10.92
N ASN A 40 9.00 -18.42 11.29
CA ASN A 40 10.21 -17.88 10.65
C ASN A 40 10.26 -18.19 9.14
N ASP A 41 9.88 -19.40 8.74
CA ASP A 41 9.86 -19.81 7.32
C ASP A 41 8.77 -19.04 6.54
N SER A 42 7.60 -18.82 7.16
CA SER A 42 6.48 -18.09 6.55
C SER A 42 6.81 -16.62 6.23
N VAL A 43 7.68 -15.98 7.02
CA VAL A 43 8.10 -14.59 6.79
C VAL A 43 8.78 -14.44 5.43
N GLY A 44 9.63 -15.40 5.05
CA GLY A 44 10.29 -15.41 3.73
C GLY A 44 9.29 -15.55 2.58
N LEU A 45 8.21 -16.33 2.78
CA LEU A 45 7.13 -16.47 1.82
C LEU A 45 6.35 -15.15 1.65
N LEU A 46 6.03 -14.46 2.74
CA LEU A 46 5.36 -13.15 2.70
C LEU A 46 6.21 -12.08 1.98
N GLN A 47 7.53 -12.11 2.16
CA GLN A 47 8.46 -11.20 1.49
C GLN A 47 8.57 -11.48 -0.01
N THR A 48 8.37 -12.72 -0.43
CA THR A 48 8.41 -13.15 -1.84
C THR A 48 7.02 -13.19 -2.47
N ASN A 49 6.02 -12.61 -1.81
CA ASN A 49 4.62 -12.54 -2.24
C ASN A 49 3.92 -13.90 -2.42
N ARG A 50 4.46 -14.97 -1.82
CA ARG A 50 3.85 -16.31 -1.76
C ARG A 50 2.84 -16.37 -0.61
N ASN A 51 1.88 -15.45 -0.64
CA ASN A 51 1.03 -15.13 0.51
C ASN A 51 0.10 -16.28 0.90
N GLN A 52 -0.44 -17.02 -0.08
CA GLN A 52 -1.33 -18.15 0.20
C GLN A 52 -0.57 -19.26 0.94
N GLU A 53 0.62 -19.62 0.45
CA GLU A 53 1.45 -20.64 1.10
C GLU A 53 1.88 -20.22 2.51
N ALA A 54 2.19 -18.93 2.71
CA ALA A 54 2.48 -18.39 4.03
C ALA A 54 1.28 -18.53 4.97
N VAL A 55 0.07 -18.17 4.51
CA VAL A 55 -1.17 -18.29 5.29
C VAL A 55 -1.45 -19.74 5.65
N ASP A 56 -1.30 -20.69 4.72
CA ASP A 56 -1.52 -22.10 4.98
C ASP A 56 -0.56 -22.65 6.05
N MET A 57 0.71 -22.22 6.02
CA MET A 57 1.69 -22.54 7.07
C MET A 57 1.35 -21.89 8.41
N LEU A 58 0.95 -20.62 8.40
CA LEU A 58 0.64 -19.87 9.61
C LEU A 58 -0.61 -20.40 10.32
N LEU A 59 -1.60 -20.90 9.58
CA LEU A 59 -2.75 -21.60 10.15
C LEU A 59 -2.35 -22.89 10.89
N GLN A 60 -1.32 -23.60 10.42
CA GLN A 60 -0.77 -24.75 11.15
C GLN A 60 -0.06 -24.29 12.42
N ALA A 61 0.75 -23.23 12.34
CA ALA A 61 1.43 -22.67 13.51
C ALA A 61 0.45 -22.17 14.57
N GLU A 62 -0.68 -21.58 14.16
CA GLU A 62 -1.75 -21.10 15.05
C GLU A 62 -2.38 -22.26 15.82
N GLN A 63 -2.69 -23.38 15.16
CA GLN A 63 -3.22 -24.57 15.83
C GLN A 63 -2.26 -25.16 16.87
N MET A 64 -0.95 -25.05 16.62
CA MET A 64 0.09 -25.56 17.52
C MET A 64 0.37 -24.63 18.71
N ALA A 65 0.26 -23.32 18.49
CA ALA A 65 0.59 -22.30 19.48
C ALA A 65 -0.34 -21.08 19.36
N PRO A 66 -1.59 -21.18 19.83
CA PRO A 66 -2.61 -20.13 19.67
C PRO A 66 -2.32 -18.86 20.47
N ASP A 67 -1.37 -18.90 21.42
CA ASP A 67 -0.97 -17.72 22.19
C ASP A 67 0.31 -17.07 21.67
N LEU A 68 0.85 -17.55 20.53
CA LEU A 68 2.08 -16.99 19.94
C LEU A 68 1.74 -15.76 19.08
N ALA A 69 1.78 -14.57 19.68
CA ALA A 69 1.42 -13.29 19.03
C ALA A 69 2.06 -13.08 17.64
N GLY A 70 3.30 -13.55 17.45
CA GLY A 70 4.01 -13.48 16.17
C GLY A 70 3.30 -14.23 15.03
N VAL A 71 2.62 -15.34 15.32
CA VAL A 71 1.83 -16.10 14.33
C VAL A 71 0.64 -15.27 13.87
N HIS A 72 -0.15 -14.74 14.81
CA HIS A 72 -1.30 -13.90 14.50
C HIS A 72 -0.94 -12.64 13.72
N LEU A 73 0.17 -11.96 14.06
CA LEU A 73 0.68 -10.82 13.28
C LEU A 73 0.94 -11.21 11.82
N ASN A 74 1.68 -12.29 11.59
CA ASN A 74 2.07 -12.69 10.24
C ASN A 74 0.91 -13.29 9.46
N LEU A 75 -0.02 -14.00 10.13
CA LEU A 75 -1.25 -14.48 9.53
C LEU A 75 -2.11 -13.31 9.08
N GLY A 76 -2.28 -12.29 9.93
CA GLY A 76 -2.95 -11.04 9.59
C GLY A 76 -2.32 -10.33 8.40
N LEU A 77 -0.99 -10.23 8.36
CA LEU A 77 -0.27 -9.65 7.22
C LEU A 77 -0.50 -10.45 5.92
N GLY A 78 -0.44 -11.78 5.98
CA GLY A 78 -0.69 -12.66 4.84
C GLY A 78 -2.12 -12.53 4.31
N LEU A 79 -3.10 -12.54 5.21
CA LEU A 79 -4.52 -12.35 4.89
C LEU A 79 -4.78 -10.98 4.25
N ALA A 80 -4.18 -9.92 4.78
CA ALA A 80 -4.31 -8.57 4.23
C ALA A 80 -3.75 -8.49 2.80
N LYS A 81 -2.60 -9.11 2.56
CA LYS A 81 -1.97 -9.20 1.22
C LYS A 81 -2.80 -10.01 0.22
N LEU A 82 -3.63 -10.95 0.70
CA LEU A 82 -4.62 -11.68 -0.11
C LEU A 82 -5.95 -10.92 -0.28
N GLY A 83 -6.09 -9.71 0.28
CA GLY A 83 -7.33 -8.94 0.25
C GLY A 83 -8.37 -9.38 1.29
N ARG A 84 -8.08 -10.38 2.12
CA ARG A 84 -8.95 -10.91 3.19
C ARG A 84 -8.89 -10.03 4.44
N SER A 85 -9.26 -8.76 4.26
CA SER A 85 -8.94 -7.70 5.22
C SER A 85 -9.70 -7.79 6.54
N GLN A 86 -10.94 -8.28 6.55
CA GLN A 86 -11.71 -8.47 7.79
C GLN A 86 -11.09 -9.56 8.67
N GLU A 87 -10.68 -10.66 8.06
CA GLU A 87 -9.97 -11.74 8.75
C GLU A 87 -8.60 -11.26 9.25
N ALA A 88 -7.89 -10.48 8.43
CA ALA A 88 -6.63 -9.88 8.82
C ALA A 88 -6.75 -9.00 10.08
N VAL A 89 -7.77 -8.16 10.17
CA VAL A 89 -8.02 -7.31 11.35
C VAL A 89 -8.25 -8.17 12.58
N LYS A 90 -9.04 -9.25 12.48
CA LYS A 90 -9.29 -10.16 13.61
C LYS A 90 -7.98 -10.75 14.14
N GLU A 91 -7.10 -11.24 13.27
CA GLU A 91 -5.82 -11.81 13.68
C GLU A 91 -4.89 -10.77 14.29
N LEU A 92 -4.82 -9.57 13.70
CA LEU A 92 -4.00 -8.49 14.25
C LEU A 92 -4.50 -8.01 15.62
N GLU A 93 -5.81 -8.03 15.85
CA GLU A 93 -6.39 -7.73 17.15
C GLU A 93 -6.04 -8.79 18.20
N THR A 94 -6.05 -10.08 17.83
CA THR A 94 -5.53 -11.15 18.68
C THR A 94 -4.05 -10.95 19.00
N ALA A 95 -3.22 -10.65 18.00
CA ALA A 95 -1.80 -10.35 18.19
C ALA A 95 -1.59 -9.17 19.16
N ARG A 96 -2.37 -8.10 19.01
CA ARG A 96 -2.34 -6.90 19.88
C ARG A 96 -2.69 -7.24 21.33
N ALA A 97 -3.65 -8.14 21.55
CA ALA A 97 -4.05 -8.56 22.89
C ALA A 97 -3.00 -9.44 23.57
N LEU A 98 -2.38 -10.35 22.81
CA LEU A 98 -1.34 -11.27 23.30
C LEU A 98 -0.02 -10.56 23.61
N ASP A 99 0.43 -9.70 22.71
CA ASP A 99 1.61 -8.85 22.92
C ASP A 99 1.34 -7.41 22.44
N PRO A 100 0.99 -6.51 23.37
CA PRO A 100 0.81 -5.11 23.04
C PRO A 100 2.07 -4.48 22.44
N ASN A 101 3.28 -4.93 22.78
CA ASN A 101 4.54 -4.25 22.44
C ASN A 101 5.06 -4.56 21.03
N MET A 102 4.17 -4.95 20.12
CA MET A 102 4.48 -5.22 18.72
C MET A 102 4.10 -4.03 17.81
N PRO A 103 5.03 -3.10 17.51
CA PRO A 103 4.76 -1.93 16.66
C PRO A 103 4.14 -2.29 15.31
N ASN A 104 4.57 -3.41 14.72
CA ASN A 104 4.13 -3.88 13.40
C ASN A 104 2.63 -4.19 13.34
N VAL A 105 2.01 -4.54 14.47
CA VAL A 105 0.58 -4.79 14.54
C VAL A 105 -0.19 -3.51 14.26
N LEU A 106 0.18 -2.40 14.91
CA LEU A 106 -0.47 -1.09 14.72
C LEU A 106 -0.20 -0.52 13.32
N LEU A 107 1.02 -0.68 12.79
CA LEU A 107 1.34 -0.24 11.43
C LEU A 107 0.49 -0.97 10.38
N THR A 108 0.29 -2.28 10.56
CA THR A 108 -0.49 -3.11 9.65
C THR A 108 -1.99 -2.82 9.76
N LEU A 109 -2.53 -2.72 10.98
CA LEU A 109 -3.94 -2.33 11.22
C LEU A 109 -4.23 -0.95 10.62
N GLY A 110 -3.37 0.04 10.87
CA GLY A 110 -3.52 1.38 10.33
C GLY A 110 -3.56 1.38 8.80
N GLY A 111 -2.71 0.57 8.16
CA GLY A 111 -2.68 0.45 6.70
C GLY A 111 -3.93 -0.22 6.13
N ILE A 112 -4.44 -1.26 6.81
CA ILE A 112 -5.69 -1.91 6.42
C ILE A 112 -6.84 -0.91 6.50
N TYR A 113 -6.99 -0.21 7.63
CA TYR A 113 -8.04 0.81 7.79
C TYR A 113 -7.93 1.92 6.76
N GLN A 114 -6.72 2.39 6.46
CA GLN A 114 -6.49 3.42 5.45
C GLN A 114 -6.93 2.94 4.07
N SER A 115 -6.56 1.71 3.67
CA SER A 115 -6.93 1.13 2.38
C SER A 115 -8.43 0.85 2.22
N GLN A 116 -9.15 0.70 3.33
CA GLN A 116 -10.61 0.56 3.35
C GLN A 116 -11.33 1.90 3.46
N GLY A 117 -10.60 3.02 3.50
CA GLY A 117 -11.13 4.35 3.74
C GLY A 117 -11.76 4.56 5.11
N GLN A 118 -11.44 3.70 6.08
CA GLN A 118 -11.76 3.93 7.48
C GLN A 118 -10.73 4.90 8.07
N VAL A 119 -10.72 6.14 7.56
CA VAL A 119 -9.68 7.14 7.80
C VAL A 119 -9.50 7.44 9.28
N ASN A 120 -10.60 7.58 10.03
CA ASN A 120 -10.57 7.84 11.46
C ASN A 120 -9.91 6.67 12.22
N ASN A 121 -10.21 5.43 11.85
CA ASN A 121 -9.58 4.25 12.44
C ASN A 121 -8.09 4.20 12.12
N ALA A 122 -7.70 4.53 10.88
CA ALA A 122 -6.30 4.64 10.48
C ALA A 122 -5.54 5.71 11.29
N ILE A 123 -6.08 6.93 11.36
CA ILE A 123 -5.50 8.05 12.12
C ILE A 123 -5.32 7.68 13.59
N ASN A 124 -6.35 7.10 14.22
CA ASN A 124 -6.30 6.69 15.62
C ASN A 124 -5.24 5.61 15.86
N THR A 125 -5.21 4.59 15.00
CA THR A 125 -4.25 3.48 15.11
C THR A 125 -2.81 3.93 14.91
N TYR A 126 -2.55 4.78 13.92
CA TYR A 126 -1.21 5.34 13.71
C TYR A 126 -0.79 6.32 14.81
N SER A 127 -1.73 7.09 15.37
CA SER A 127 -1.46 7.95 16.52
C SER A 127 -1.09 7.13 17.75
N ASP A 128 -1.75 5.99 17.97
CA ASP A 128 -1.39 5.03 19.03
C ASP A 128 0.03 4.49 18.83
N PHE A 129 0.40 4.14 17.61
CA PHE A 129 1.77 3.72 17.28
C PHE A 129 2.80 4.78 17.67
N VAL A 130 2.61 6.03 17.27
CA VAL A 130 3.56 7.11 17.59
C VAL A 130 3.66 7.35 19.09
N ALA A 131 2.53 7.29 19.80
CA ALA A 131 2.50 7.49 21.25
C ALA A 131 3.23 6.37 22.02
N ARG A 132 3.07 5.11 21.58
CA ARG A 132 3.61 3.94 22.27
C ARG A 132 5.05 3.62 21.88
N PHE A 133 5.46 3.97 20.66
CA PHE A 133 6.78 3.68 20.12
C PHE A 133 7.49 4.93 19.59
N PRO A 134 7.68 5.99 20.40
CA PRO A 134 8.23 7.27 19.94
C PRO A 134 9.70 7.18 19.47
N GLN A 135 10.42 6.13 19.84
CA GLN A 135 11.81 5.88 19.43
C GLN A 135 11.92 4.88 18.26
N HIS A 136 10.79 4.37 17.73
CA HIS A 136 10.83 3.50 16.56
C HIS A 136 11.35 4.26 15.33
N LYS A 137 12.15 3.60 14.48
CA LYS A 137 12.76 4.20 13.29
C LYS A 137 11.75 4.87 12.35
N ASP A 138 10.51 4.38 12.32
CA ASP A 138 9.42 4.90 11.48
C ASP A 138 8.49 5.89 12.19
N ALA A 139 8.71 6.21 13.48
CA ALA A 139 7.83 7.10 14.25
C ALA A 139 7.64 8.47 13.59
N ALA A 140 8.71 9.10 13.11
CA ALA A 140 8.64 10.39 12.43
C ALA A 140 7.85 10.30 11.11
N LYS A 141 8.02 9.21 10.36
CA LYS A 141 7.29 9.01 9.08
C LYS A 141 5.81 8.76 9.31
N VAL A 142 5.48 7.96 10.31
CA VAL A 142 4.08 7.69 10.68
C VAL A 142 3.41 8.95 11.24
N GLN A 143 4.14 9.78 11.99
CA GLN A 143 3.65 11.09 12.43
C GLN A 143 3.35 12.03 11.24
N ALA A 144 4.21 12.04 10.21
CA ALA A 144 3.97 12.78 8.98
C ALA A 144 2.72 12.26 8.24
N LEU A 145 2.56 10.94 8.13
CA LEU A 145 1.37 10.30 7.58
C LEU A 145 0.10 10.69 8.33
N VAL A 146 0.09 10.63 9.67
CA VAL A 146 -1.04 11.06 10.50
C VAL A 146 -1.38 12.53 10.25
N THR A 147 -0.36 13.39 10.14
CA THR A 147 -0.54 14.83 9.89
C THR A 147 -1.15 15.07 8.51
N GLY A 148 -0.65 14.39 7.48
CA GLY A 148 -1.19 14.44 6.12
C GLY A 148 -2.65 13.98 6.07
N LEU A 149 -2.95 12.80 6.63
CA LEU A 149 -4.33 12.28 6.68
C LEU A 149 -5.29 13.23 7.39
N LYS A 150 -4.89 13.81 8.54
CA LYS A 150 -5.70 14.81 9.25
C LYS A 150 -5.94 16.07 8.42
N LYS A 151 -4.92 16.54 7.71
CA LYS A 151 -5.03 17.70 6.83
C LYS A 151 -6.00 17.43 5.68
N GLU A 152 -5.85 16.32 4.98
CA GLU A 152 -6.73 15.96 3.86
C GLU A 152 -8.21 15.81 4.30
N VAL A 153 -8.45 15.33 5.52
CA VAL A 153 -9.79 15.32 6.14
C VAL A 153 -10.29 16.74 6.44
N ALA A 154 -9.44 17.60 7.01
CA ALA A 154 -9.80 18.98 7.33
C ALA A 154 -10.08 19.84 6.08
N ASP A 155 -9.31 19.61 5.01
CA ASP A 155 -9.47 20.27 3.72
C ASP A 155 -10.67 19.72 2.92
N GLY A 156 -11.34 18.68 3.43
CA GLY A 156 -12.49 18.05 2.80
C GLY A 156 -12.13 17.29 1.51
N VAL A 157 -10.84 16.99 1.31
CA VAL A 157 -10.36 16.17 0.18
C VAL A 157 -10.70 14.70 0.42
N ILE A 158 -10.61 14.27 1.68
CA ILE A 158 -11.05 12.96 2.15
C ILE A 158 -12.31 13.15 2.99
N HIS A 159 -13.33 12.35 2.71
CA HIS A 159 -14.57 12.34 3.48
C HIS A 159 -14.68 11.06 4.33
N PRO A 160 -14.40 11.11 5.64
CA PRO A 160 -14.30 9.92 6.50
C PRO A 160 -15.57 9.07 6.63
N GLU A 161 -16.73 9.59 6.23
CA GLU A 161 -18.05 8.99 6.47
C GLU A 161 -18.84 8.69 5.19
N MET A 162 -18.31 9.00 4.00
CA MET A 162 -19.03 8.80 2.72
C MET A 162 -19.15 7.32 2.29
N MET A 163 -18.55 6.38 3.02
CA MET A 163 -18.78 4.93 2.81
C MET A 163 -20.23 4.53 3.09
N ASN A 164 -20.94 5.31 3.92
CA ASN A 164 -22.30 5.04 4.38
C ASN A 164 -23.37 5.93 3.74
N ALA A 165 -23.02 6.74 2.73
CA ALA A 165 -24.04 7.38 1.91
C ALA A 165 -24.72 6.28 1.09
N ASN A 166 -25.88 5.81 1.55
CA ASN A 166 -26.72 4.70 1.04
C ASN A 166 -27.21 4.84 -0.42
N GLY A 167 -26.44 5.46 -1.31
CA GLY A 167 -26.66 5.46 -2.75
C GLY A 167 -25.74 4.45 -3.43
N THR A 168 -26.23 3.79 -4.47
CA THR A 168 -25.35 3.11 -5.43
C THR A 168 -24.31 4.13 -5.91
N PRO A 169 -22.99 3.84 -5.79
CA PRO A 169 -21.96 4.74 -6.29
C PRO A 169 -22.24 5.08 -7.75
N SER A 170 -22.08 6.35 -8.13
CA SER A 170 -22.19 6.75 -9.54
C SER A 170 -21.21 5.92 -10.38
N ASP A 171 -21.57 5.62 -11.63
CA ASP A 171 -20.71 4.88 -12.57
C ASP A 171 -19.41 5.61 -12.94
N ASN A 172 -19.21 6.85 -12.46
CA ASN A 172 -17.97 7.63 -12.55
C ASN A 172 -17.78 8.49 -11.27
N TYR A 173 -16.66 9.22 -11.18
CA TYR A 173 -16.40 10.17 -10.09
C TYR A 173 -16.07 11.61 -10.55
N LEU A 174 -16.43 12.01 -11.77
CA LEU A 174 -16.19 13.40 -12.22
C LEU A 174 -16.91 14.44 -11.35
N GLY A 175 -18.10 14.10 -10.84
CA GLY A 175 -18.84 14.96 -9.93
C GLY A 175 -18.11 15.20 -8.60
N GLU A 176 -17.36 14.20 -8.10
CA GLU A 176 -16.54 14.34 -6.88
C GLU A 176 -15.35 15.27 -7.13
N LEU A 177 -14.75 15.19 -8.32
CA LEU A 177 -13.63 16.05 -8.70
C LEU A 177 -14.09 17.50 -8.93
N GLY A 178 -15.27 17.70 -9.53
CA GLY A 178 -15.82 19.01 -9.84
C GLY A 178 -14.86 19.84 -10.71
N SER A 179 -14.59 21.08 -10.29
CA SER A 179 -13.67 22.00 -11.00
C SER A 179 -12.20 21.57 -10.96
N ARG A 180 -11.85 20.56 -10.15
CA ARG A 180 -10.51 20.00 -10.07
C ARG A 180 -10.21 19.05 -11.24
N ALA A 181 -11.24 18.50 -11.90
CA ALA A 181 -11.04 17.74 -13.13
C ALA A 181 -10.60 18.65 -14.28
N LYS A 182 -9.44 18.39 -14.88
CA LYS A 182 -8.84 19.22 -15.93
C LYS A 182 -8.38 18.38 -17.12
N ARG A 183 -9.22 18.31 -18.15
CA ARG A 183 -8.88 17.62 -19.41
C ARG A 183 -7.73 18.32 -20.14
N TRP A 184 -6.79 17.53 -20.67
CA TRP A 184 -5.81 18.03 -21.65
C TRP A 184 -6.49 18.55 -22.92
N PRO A 185 -6.07 19.69 -23.48
CA PRO A 185 -6.61 20.21 -24.74
C PRO A 185 -6.50 19.21 -25.89
N ALA A 186 -7.49 19.17 -26.79
CA ALA A 186 -7.48 18.25 -27.92
C ALA A 186 -6.24 18.38 -28.82
N ASN A 187 -5.71 19.60 -28.98
CA ASN A 187 -4.48 19.85 -29.75
C ASN A 187 -3.18 19.42 -29.04
N LYS A 188 -3.27 18.90 -27.82
CA LYS A 188 -2.18 18.27 -27.07
C LYS A 188 -2.21 16.74 -27.14
N LEU A 189 -3.21 16.15 -27.81
CA LEU A 189 -3.29 14.71 -28.01
C LEU A 189 -2.59 14.32 -29.33
N PRO A 190 -1.73 13.27 -29.34
CA PRO A 190 -1.31 12.47 -28.20
C PRO A 190 -0.37 13.24 -27.25
N ILE A 191 -0.53 13.02 -25.94
CA ILE A 191 0.33 13.62 -24.91
C ILE A 191 1.74 13.03 -25.05
N LYS A 192 2.76 13.87 -25.18
CA LYS A 192 4.15 13.41 -25.28
C LYS A 192 4.69 13.07 -23.89
N VAL A 193 5.19 11.85 -23.70
CA VAL A 193 5.69 11.37 -22.41
C VAL A 193 7.15 11.00 -22.52
N CYS A 194 7.99 11.54 -21.65
CA CYS A 194 9.35 11.05 -21.44
C CYS A 194 9.38 10.29 -20.11
N ILE A 195 9.94 9.07 -20.11
CA ILE A 195 10.18 8.29 -18.89
C ILE A 195 11.68 8.09 -18.75
N ARG A 196 12.28 8.75 -17.76
CA ARG A 196 13.71 8.66 -17.50
C ARG A 196 14.01 7.39 -16.71
N PRO A 197 15.00 6.58 -17.11
CA PRO A 197 15.43 5.43 -16.31
C PRO A 197 16.02 5.89 -14.97
N GLY A 198 15.79 5.11 -13.92
CA GLY A 198 16.28 5.37 -12.57
C GLY A 198 17.57 4.61 -12.24
N ASP A 199 18.44 4.32 -13.20
CA ASP A 199 19.55 3.35 -13.03
C ASP A 199 20.49 3.65 -11.85
N ASN A 200 20.61 4.92 -11.45
CA ASN A 200 21.40 5.36 -10.31
C ASN A 200 20.56 5.71 -9.06
N VAL A 201 19.26 5.41 -9.05
CA VAL A 201 18.34 5.72 -7.96
C VAL A 201 18.23 4.49 -7.04
N PRO A 202 18.59 4.60 -5.74
CA PRO A 202 18.47 3.49 -4.80
C PRO A 202 17.07 2.86 -4.77
N GLY A 203 17.00 1.53 -4.80
CA GLY A 203 15.74 0.78 -4.81
C GLY A 203 15.04 0.69 -6.17
N TYR A 204 15.50 1.44 -7.18
CA TYR A 204 15.00 1.31 -8.55
C TYR A 204 15.29 -0.09 -9.10
N LYS A 205 14.33 -0.62 -9.86
CA LYS A 205 14.47 -1.85 -10.64
C LYS A 205 14.21 -1.51 -12.10
N PRO A 206 15.00 -1.99 -13.08
CA PRO A 206 14.80 -1.65 -14.50
C PRO A 206 13.37 -1.89 -15.02
N LYS A 207 12.65 -2.87 -14.46
CA LYS A 207 11.23 -3.14 -14.77
C LYS A 207 10.25 -2.02 -14.39
N TYR A 208 10.61 -1.10 -13.50
CA TYR A 208 9.72 -0.01 -13.07
C TYR A 208 9.41 0.96 -14.21
N LEU A 209 10.35 1.17 -15.14
CA LEU A 209 10.09 1.94 -16.37
C LEU A 209 8.97 1.29 -17.21
N ALA A 210 9.06 -0.02 -17.43
CA ALA A 210 8.04 -0.76 -18.16
C ALA A 210 6.68 -0.75 -17.43
N ILE A 211 6.69 -0.81 -16.10
CA ILE A 211 5.47 -0.69 -15.28
C ILE A 211 4.81 0.68 -15.46
N LEU A 212 5.58 1.78 -15.43
CA LEU A 212 5.01 3.12 -15.64
C LEU A 212 4.46 3.28 -17.06
N GLN A 213 5.16 2.75 -18.07
CA GLN A 213 4.63 2.70 -19.43
C GLN A 213 3.32 1.91 -19.54
N GLN A 214 3.21 0.77 -18.84
CA GLN A 214 1.97 -0.01 -18.76
C GLN A 214 0.82 0.77 -18.12
N ALA A 215 1.09 1.63 -17.13
CA ALA A 215 0.07 2.48 -16.53
C ALA A 215 -0.52 3.49 -17.53
N PHE A 216 0.32 4.12 -18.36
CA PHE A 216 -0.16 4.97 -19.47
C PHE A 216 -1.02 4.19 -20.47
N ASN A 217 -0.57 3.00 -20.86
CA ASN A 217 -1.33 2.15 -21.77
C ASN A 217 -2.70 1.76 -21.19
N ALA A 218 -2.76 1.40 -19.90
CA ALA A 218 -4.01 1.05 -19.23
C ALA A 218 -5.03 2.19 -19.28
N TRP A 219 -4.61 3.44 -19.01
CA TRP A 219 -5.49 4.60 -19.12
C TRP A 219 -5.91 4.91 -20.56
N GLN A 220 -5.00 4.75 -21.54
CA GLN A 220 -5.33 4.89 -22.95
C GLN A 220 -6.38 3.86 -23.39
N GLU A 221 -6.20 2.59 -23.05
CA GLU A 221 -7.15 1.51 -23.35
C GLU A 221 -8.51 1.76 -22.66
N ALA A 222 -8.48 2.14 -21.38
CA ALA A 222 -9.68 2.45 -20.62
C ALA A 222 -10.48 3.60 -21.26
N SER A 223 -9.80 4.61 -21.83
CA SER A 223 -10.42 5.73 -22.54
C SER A 223 -11.05 5.37 -23.89
N GLN A 224 -10.83 4.15 -24.40
CA GLN A 224 -11.26 3.71 -25.73
C GLN A 224 -10.73 4.60 -26.87
N GLY A 225 -9.50 5.12 -26.73
CA GLY A 225 -8.83 5.94 -27.74
C GLY A 225 -9.13 7.44 -27.66
N ASN A 226 -9.99 7.89 -26.74
CA ASN A 226 -10.26 9.32 -26.52
C ASN A 226 -9.08 10.07 -25.87
N LEU A 227 -8.19 9.32 -25.22
CA LEU A 227 -6.91 9.76 -24.69
C LEU A 227 -5.82 8.93 -25.37
N SER A 228 -4.69 9.56 -25.72
CA SER A 228 -3.56 8.87 -26.32
C SER A 228 -2.22 9.47 -25.89
N PHE A 229 -1.19 8.64 -25.91
CA PHE A 229 0.17 9.00 -25.53
C PHE A 229 1.17 8.66 -26.62
N THR A 230 2.29 9.39 -26.65
CA THR A 230 3.45 9.03 -27.47
C THR A 230 4.72 9.20 -26.67
N LEU A 231 5.64 8.25 -26.78
CA LEU A 231 6.92 8.33 -26.06
C LEU A 231 7.91 9.21 -26.80
N VAL A 232 8.61 10.06 -26.06
CA VAL A 232 9.72 10.87 -26.55
C VAL A 232 10.96 10.64 -25.69
N ALA A 233 12.13 10.62 -26.33
CA ALA A 233 13.40 10.41 -25.62
C ALA A 233 13.88 11.67 -24.88
N ASP A 234 13.63 12.85 -25.45
CA ASP A 234 14.08 14.12 -24.91
C ASP A 234 12.99 14.76 -24.00
N PRO A 235 13.27 14.98 -22.71
CA PRO A 235 12.31 15.62 -21.80
C PRO A 235 11.94 17.06 -22.19
N ALA A 236 12.78 17.76 -22.98
CA ALA A 236 12.44 19.08 -23.52
C ALA A 236 11.29 19.02 -24.52
N GLN A 237 11.09 17.88 -25.17
CA GLN A 237 10.00 17.65 -26.14
C GLN A 237 8.74 17.06 -25.50
N ALA A 238 8.82 16.63 -24.24
CA ALA A 238 7.72 15.99 -23.54
C ALA A 238 6.67 17.01 -23.06
N ASP A 239 5.42 16.60 -22.97
CA ASP A 239 4.39 17.27 -22.18
C ASP A 239 4.42 16.75 -20.73
N LEU A 240 4.66 15.46 -20.53
CA LEU A 240 4.85 14.82 -19.22
C LEU A 240 6.27 14.28 -19.08
N ASP A 241 6.98 14.72 -18.04
CA ASP A 241 8.34 14.27 -17.72
C ASP A 241 8.34 13.39 -16.46
N CYS A 242 8.61 12.10 -16.64
CA CYS A 242 8.50 11.10 -15.59
C CYS A 242 9.89 10.66 -15.11
N SER A 243 10.04 10.50 -13.80
CA SER A 243 11.29 10.06 -13.18
C SER A 243 11.05 9.26 -11.90
N PHE A 244 12.13 8.72 -11.35
CA PHE A 244 12.15 7.91 -10.14
C PHE A 244 13.03 8.58 -9.09
N THR A 245 12.66 8.48 -7.81
CA THR A 245 13.42 9.05 -6.69
C THR A 245 13.42 8.09 -5.51
N ASN A 246 14.44 8.12 -4.68
CA ASN A 246 14.46 7.47 -3.37
C ASN A 246 14.29 8.49 -2.21
N ASP A 247 14.12 9.76 -2.55
CA ASP A 247 13.96 10.87 -1.61
C ASP A 247 12.59 11.54 -1.80
N PRO A 248 11.65 11.36 -0.86
CA PRO A 248 10.33 11.99 -0.92
C PRO A 248 10.34 13.43 -0.39
N SER A 249 11.48 14.01 0.00
CA SER A 249 11.55 15.34 0.64
C SER A 249 10.93 16.46 -0.20
N GLY A 250 10.97 16.32 -1.54
CA GLY A 250 10.40 17.25 -2.50
C GLY A 250 8.88 17.12 -2.71
N PHE A 251 8.24 16.07 -2.19
CA PHE A 251 6.80 15.86 -2.38
C PHE A 251 5.99 16.83 -1.51
N ARG A 252 4.89 17.36 -2.06
CA ARG A 252 3.91 18.16 -1.30
C ARG A 252 3.38 17.39 -0.09
N ASN A 253 3.21 16.09 -0.24
CA ASN A 253 2.84 15.16 0.81
C ASN A 253 3.88 14.04 0.88
N GLN A 254 4.76 14.11 1.87
CA GLN A 254 5.82 13.10 2.06
C GLN A 254 5.29 11.72 2.48
N ALA A 255 3.98 11.60 2.71
CA ALA A 255 3.31 10.33 2.98
C ALA A 255 2.81 9.64 1.70
N GLU A 256 2.98 10.24 0.53
CA GLU A 256 2.65 9.64 -0.78
C GLU A 256 3.86 8.90 -1.36
N ALA A 257 3.58 7.85 -2.13
CA ALA A 257 4.61 7.02 -2.77
C ALA A 257 4.91 7.45 -4.22
N GLY A 258 4.31 8.55 -4.65
CA GLY A 258 4.55 9.24 -5.91
C GLY A 258 4.10 10.68 -5.79
N GLU A 259 4.43 11.49 -6.80
CA GLU A 259 3.92 12.85 -6.92
C GLU A 259 3.71 13.23 -8.37
N THR A 260 2.54 13.78 -8.65
CA THR A 260 2.21 14.37 -9.93
C THR A 260 1.98 15.86 -9.80
N ASN A 261 2.70 16.64 -10.60
CA ASN A 261 2.52 18.08 -10.72
C ASN A 261 2.04 18.42 -12.13
N LEU A 262 0.85 19.00 -12.27
CA LEU A 262 0.34 19.54 -13.53
C LEU A 262 0.42 21.07 -13.56
N PHE A 263 1.00 21.58 -14.64
CA PHE A 263 1.02 23.00 -14.96
C PHE A 263 -0.03 23.27 -16.04
N ALA A 264 -0.97 24.17 -15.74
CA ALA A 264 -2.11 24.47 -16.59
C ALA A 264 -2.24 25.96 -16.88
N ASN A 265 -2.81 26.30 -18.03
CA ASN A 265 -3.28 27.65 -18.35
C ASN A 265 -4.81 27.68 -18.41
N SER A 266 -5.40 28.75 -18.94
CA SER A 266 -6.86 28.91 -19.06
C SER A 266 -7.55 27.85 -19.92
N LYS A 267 -6.82 27.14 -20.77
CA LYS A 267 -7.35 26.09 -21.66
C LYS A 267 -7.16 24.68 -21.12
N GLY A 268 -6.40 24.50 -20.03
CA GLY A 268 -6.12 23.20 -19.44
C GLY A 268 -4.62 22.95 -19.22
N PRO A 269 -4.24 21.70 -18.89
CA PRO A 269 -2.85 21.30 -18.72
C PRO A 269 -2.01 21.55 -19.97
N VAL A 270 -0.74 21.95 -19.76
CA VAL A 270 0.23 22.19 -20.84
C VAL A 270 1.56 21.47 -20.63
N LYS A 271 1.90 21.15 -19.38
CA LYS A 271 3.09 20.42 -18.96
C LYS A 271 2.79 19.71 -17.63
N GLY A 272 3.50 18.63 -17.34
CA GLY A 272 3.52 18.06 -16.00
C GLY A 272 4.74 17.20 -15.73
N THR A 273 4.87 16.79 -14.47
CA THR A 273 5.90 15.85 -14.02
C THR A 273 5.28 14.74 -13.21
N ILE A 274 5.84 13.54 -13.31
CA ILE A 274 5.53 12.41 -12.42
C ILE A 274 6.84 11.97 -11.76
N GLN A 275 6.84 11.82 -10.45
CA GLN A 275 7.94 11.23 -9.70
C GLN A 275 7.43 10.01 -8.94
N ILE A 276 8.12 8.87 -9.05
CA ILE A 276 7.74 7.62 -8.36
C ILE A 276 8.81 7.30 -7.32
N LEU A 277 8.39 7.07 -6.07
CA LEU A 277 9.30 6.67 -5.00
C LEU A 277 9.72 5.20 -5.19
N THR A 278 11.03 4.93 -5.10
CA THR A 278 11.62 3.59 -5.32
C THR A 278 11.97 2.86 -4.03
N VAL A 279 11.69 3.49 -2.89
CA VAL A 279 11.89 2.93 -1.56
C VAL A 279 10.59 2.94 -0.78
N PRO A 280 10.36 1.98 0.14
CA PRO A 280 9.14 1.96 0.92
C PRO A 280 9.09 3.16 1.87
N LEU A 281 7.90 3.76 2.02
CA LEU A 281 7.67 4.84 2.99
C LEU A 281 7.93 4.35 4.41
N VAL A 282 7.39 3.19 4.78
CA VAL A 282 7.67 2.50 6.05
C VAL A 282 8.24 1.11 5.75
N ALA A 283 9.28 0.71 6.46
CA ALA A 283 10.09 -0.47 6.09
C ALA A 283 9.28 -1.78 6.05
N GLU A 284 8.24 -1.88 6.86
CA GLU A 284 7.39 -3.06 7.05
C GLU A 284 6.32 -3.20 5.95
N LEU A 285 6.16 -2.18 5.09
CA LEU A 285 5.32 -2.23 3.91
C LEU A 285 6.20 -2.30 2.65
N PRO A 286 6.65 -3.51 2.24
CA PRO A 286 7.60 -3.65 1.15
C PRO A 286 7.06 -3.08 -0.16
N LEU A 287 7.93 -2.47 -0.94
CA LEU A 287 7.60 -1.92 -2.25
C LEU A 287 7.65 -3.02 -3.32
N THR A 288 6.57 -3.77 -3.41
CA THR A 288 6.38 -4.84 -4.40
C THR A 288 6.17 -4.26 -5.80
N ASP A 289 6.27 -5.11 -6.82
CA ASP A 289 5.98 -4.69 -8.20
C ASP A 289 4.51 -4.27 -8.35
N ASN A 290 3.58 -4.92 -7.65
CA ASN A 290 2.15 -4.58 -7.69
C ASN A 290 1.85 -3.25 -7.01
N ARG A 291 2.57 -2.91 -5.93
CA ARG A 291 2.49 -1.57 -5.33
C ARG A 291 3.00 -0.49 -6.28
N ILE A 292 4.13 -0.72 -6.96
CA ILE A 292 4.62 0.21 -7.98
C ILE A 292 3.59 0.37 -9.10
N ARG A 293 2.97 -0.72 -9.58
CA ARG A 293 1.90 -0.65 -10.58
C ARG A 293 0.74 0.23 -10.12
N PHE A 294 0.29 0.06 -8.87
CA PHE A 294 -0.80 0.87 -8.31
C PHE A 294 -0.42 2.34 -8.27
N ILE A 295 0.76 2.67 -7.73
CA ILE A 295 1.28 4.04 -7.66
C ILE A 295 1.35 4.65 -9.07
N CYS A 296 1.92 3.94 -10.04
CA CYS A 296 1.99 4.42 -11.42
C CYS A 296 0.60 4.66 -12.03
N LEU A 297 -0.38 3.78 -11.81
CA LEU A 297 -1.75 4.00 -12.29
C LEU A 297 -2.37 5.24 -11.63
N HIS A 298 -2.17 5.43 -10.33
CA HIS A 298 -2.67 6.58 -9.57
C HIS A 298 -2.07 7.90 -10.04
N GLU A 299 -0.74 7.97 -10.12
CA GLU A 299 -0.03 9.18 -10.58
C GLU A 299 -0.38 9.54 -12.03
N VAL A 300 -0.49 8.53 -12.91
CA VAL A 300 -0.95 8.78 -14.28
C VAL A 300 -2.38 9.31 -14.29
N GLY A 301 -3.26 8.84 -13.40
CA GLY A 301 -4.61 9.36 -13.25
C GLY A 301 -4.64 10.86 -12.90
N HIS A 302 -3.79 11.30 -11.97
CA HIS A 302 -3.58 12.73 -11.74
C HIS A 302 -3.05 13.44 -13.00
N ALA A 303 -2.07 12.84 -13.68
CA ALA A 303 -1.41 13.44 -14.83
C ALA A 303 -2.35 13.62 -16.04
N ILE A 304 -3.40 12.80 -16.15
CA ILE A 304 -4.43 12.92 -17.21
C ILE A 304 -5.58 13.85 -16.79
N GLY A 305 -5.51 14.45 -15.61
CA GLY A 305 -6.40 15.53 -15.21
C GLY A 305 -7.38 15.20 -14.09
N PHE A 306 -7.24 14.07 -13.40
CA PHE A 306 -8.01 13.84 -12.18
C PHE A 306 -7.41 14.61 -11.00
N GLY A 307 -7.86 15.84 -10.79
CA GLY A 307 -7.41 16.65 -9.65
C GLY A 307 -8.09 16.23 -8.36
N GLY A 308 -7.42 15.41 -7.55
CA GLY A 308 -7.94 14.91 -6.27
C GLY A 308 -8.33 13.44 -6.32
N HIS A 309 -9.04 13.00 -5.29
CA HIS A 309 -9.28 11.60 -5.01
C HIS A 309 -10.77 11.26 -5.00
N THR A 310 -11.08 10.00 -5.31
CA THR A 310 -12.44 9.45 -5.17
C THR A 310 -12.67 9.00 -3.73
N SER A 311 -13.94 8.92 -3.31
CA SER A 311 -14.33 8.37 -2.02
C SER A 311 -14.47 6.83 -2.01
N ASN A 312 -14.33 6.17 -3.16
CA ASN A 312 -14.51 4.72 -3.29
C ASN A 312 -13.15 3.99 -3.26
N PRO A 313 -12.90 3.11 -2.28
CA PRO A 313 -11.62 2.42 -2.11
C PRO A 313 -11.30 1.38 -3.19
N GLN A 314 -12.24 1.11 -4.10
CA GLN A 314 -12.02 0.22 -5.24
C GLN A 314 -11.47 0.96 -6.47
N ASP A 315 -11.51 2.28 -6.49
CA ASP A 315 -10.96 3.09 -7.57
C ASP A 315 -9.46 3.28 -7.37
N VAL A 316 -8.69 3.29 -8.44
CA VAL A 316 -7.25 3.57 -8.34
C VAL A 316 -7.00 4.99 -7.84
N MET A 317 -7.89 5.94 -8.17
CA MET A 317 -7.80 7.33 -7.69
C MET A 317 -8.25 7.51 -6.24
N PHE A 318 -8.46 6.42 -5.50
CA PHE A 318 -8.59 6.49 -4.05
C PHE A 318 -7.27 6.92 -3.40
N TYR A 319 -7.32 7.79 -2.40
CA TYR A 319 -6.13 8.44 -1.80
C TYR A 319 -5.15 7.48 -1.09
N SER A 320 -5.49 6.19 -0.97
CA SER A 320 -4.67 5.17 -0.32
C SER A 320 -4.48 3.96 -1.21
N SER A 321 -3.26 3.43 -1.22
CA SER A 321 -2.97 2.13 -1.83
C SER A 321 -3.62 0.98 -1.07
N SER A 322 -4.01 -0.06 -1.80
CA SER A 322 -4.46 -1.31 -1.20
C SER A 322 -3.33 -1.99 -0.40
N VAL A 323 -3.67 -2.61 0.73
CA VAL A 323 -2.75 -3.52 1.42
C VAL A 323 -2.63 -4.86 0.68
N SER A 324 -3.65 -5.22 -0.10
CA SER A 324 -3.62 -6.37 -0.99
C SER A 324 -2.47 -6.21 -1.98
N ASP A 325 -1.71 -7.29 -2.17
CA ASP A 325 -0.67 -7.34 -3.20
C ASP A 325 -1.17 -8.04 -4.47
N ALA A 326 -2.48 -8.02 -4.69
CA ALA A 326 -3.08 -8.40 -5.96
C ALA A 326 -2.61 -7.48 -7.10
N PHE A 327 -2.69 -7.96 -8.34
CA PHE A 327 -2.41 -7.13 -9.49
C PHE A 327 -3.44 -5.99 -9.56
N PRO A 328 -3.02 -4.71 -9.58
CA PRO A 328 -3.95 -3.59 -9.61
C PRO A 328 -4.53 -3.40 -11.01
N HIS A 329 -5.82 -3.10 -11.08
CA HIS A 329 -6.53 -2.82 -12.31
C HIS A 329 -7.34 -1.53 -12.15
N LEU A 330 -7.56 -0.81 -13.25
CA LEU A 330 -8.53 0.29 -13.28
C LEU A 330 -9.93 -0.29 -13.04
N SER A 331 -10.69 0.30 -12.13
CA SER A 331 -12.07 -0.10 -11.89
C SER A 331 -12.94 0.23 -13.13
N PRO A 332 -14.11 -0.40 -13.30
CA PRO A 332 -15.08 0.03 -14.31
C PRO A 332 -15.42 1.53 -14.20
N ARG A 333 -15.42 2.05 -12.97
CA ARG A 333 -15.70 3.44 -12.64
C ARG A 333 -14.54 4.37 -13.02
N ASP A 334 -13.29 3.96 -12.82
CA ASP A 334 -12.10 4.64 -13.37
C ASP A 334 -12.20 4.76 -14.90
N ALA A 335 -12.51 3.64 -15.57
CA ALA A 335 -12.60 3.59 -17.02
C ALA A 335 -13.73 4.48 -17.57
N ASN A 336 -14.89 4.48 -16.94
CA ASN A 336 -15.99 5.36 -17.30
C ASN A 336 -15.64 6.84 -17.06
N THR A 337 -14.96 7.15 -15.95
CA THR A 337 -14.54 8.52 -15.63
C THR A 337 -13.61 9.08 -16.69
N VAL A 338 -12.58 8.34 -17.13
CA VAL A 338 -11.67 8.82 -18.18
C VAL A 338 -12.37 8.96 -19.53
N ARG A 339 -13.28 8.05 -19.88
CA ARG A 339 -14.08 8.15 -21.12
C ARG A 339 -14.93 9.41 -21.12
N MET A 340 -15.58 9.73 -20.00
CA MET A 340 -16.39 10.93 -19.87
C MET A 340 -15.55 12.21 -19.88
N LEU A 341 -14.40 12.21 -19.21
CA LEU A 341 -13.51 13.39 -19.18
C LEU A 341 -13.00 13.75 -20.58
N TYR A 342 -12.74 12.73 -21.40
CA TYR A 342 -12.19 12.89 -22.75
C TYR A 342 -13.23 12.70 -23.87
N ALA A 343 -14.51 12.56 -23.53
CA ALA A 343 -15.60 12.55 -24.51
C ALA A 343 -15.59 13.87 -25.31
N GLN A 344 -15.91 13.78 -26.61
CA GLN A 344 -15.88 14.92 -27.53
C GLN A 344 -17.05 15.87 -27.31
#